data_AF-A0A9N9P1D5-F1
#
_entry.id   AF-A0A9N9P1D5-F1
#
_cell.length_a   1.000
_cell.length_b   1.000
_cell.length_c   1.000
_cell.angle_alpha   90.00
_cell.angle_beta   90.00
_cell.angle_gamma   90.00
#
_symmetry.space_group_name_H-M   'P 1'
#
loop_
_entity.id
_entity.type
_entity.pdbx_description
1 polymer ?
#
loop_
_entity_poly.entity_id
_entity_poly.type
_entity_poly.pdbx_seq_one_letter_code
_entity_poly.pdbx_strand_id
1 'polypeptide(L)'
;MSENKAFSNISDPKTLVTLEKQNALDIYCPQSSCKCLILRANVGTLVERPKDKLILPKGQNLTQTSEVLETSETNGTIGKDVAKESIEKSNSSQLQGFWRLTDLMAFENIGFSKTIIETGIKYICCADCNTGPL
;
A
#
# COMPACT_ATOMS: atom_id res chain seq x y z
N MET A 1 -24.14 12.24 -6.53
CA MET A 1 -23.68 11.08 -5.73
C MET A 1 -22.45 10.55 -6.45
N SER A 2 -21.27 10.73 -5.88
CA SER A 2 -20.02 10.28 -6.51
C SER A 2 -19.97 8.75 -6.47
N GLU A 3 -19.80 8.10 -7.62
CA GLU A 3 -19.68 6.64 -7.68
C GLU A 3 -18.39 6.18 -6.98
N ASN A 4 -18.54 5.30 -5.97
CA ASN A 4 -17.41 4.71 -5.27
C ASN A 4 -16.68 3.73 -6.19
N LYS A 5 -15.59 4.18 -6.83
CA LYS A 5 -14.74 3.31 -7.64
C LYS A 5 -13.85 2.46 -6.76
N ALA A 6 -13.96 1.13 -6.91
CA ALA A 6 -12.98 0.22 -6.33
C ALA A 6 -11.59 0.47 -6.91
N PHE A 7 -10.54 0.33 -6.09
CA PHE A 7 -9.14 0.51 -6.52
C PHE A 7 -8.79 -0.34 -7.75
N SER A 8 -9.34 -1.55 -7.85
CA SER A 8 -9.17 -2.46 -8.99
C SER A 8 -9.62 -1.88 -10.34
N ASN A 9 -10.45 -0.84 -10.32
CA ASN A 9 -11.05 -0.25 -11.52
C ASN A 9 -10.34 1.06 -11.92
N ILE A 10 -9.18 1.36 -11.33
CA ILE A 10 -8.41 2.57 -11.57
C ILE A 10 -7.33 2.26 -12.60
N SER A 11 -7.51 2.76 -13.82
CA SER A 11 -6.60 2.49 -14.95
C SER A 11 -5.29 3.28 -14.88
N ASP A 12 -5.29 4.47 -14.25
CA ASP A 12 -4.09 5.29 -14.08
C ASP A 12 -3.93 5.69 -12.59
N PRO A 13 -2.93 5.15 -11.88
CA PRO A 13 -2.63 5.50 -10.49
C PRO A 13 -2.35 6.99 -10.26
N LYS A 14 -1.96 7.75 -11.29
CA LYS A 14 -1.76 9.21 -11.15
C LYS A 14 -3.05 9.96 -10.83
N THR A 15 -4.21 9.38 -11.17
CA THR A 15 -5.52 9.98 -10.86
C THR A 15 -5.89 9.91 -9.38
N LEU A 16 -5.13 9.14 -8.57
CA LEU A 16 -5.35 9.01 -7.13
C LEU A 16 -4.77 10.15 -6.31
N VAL A 17 -3.93 10.99 -6.93
CA VAL A 17 -3.14 12.01 -6.27
C VAL A 17 -3.40 13.35 -6.93
N THR A 18 -3.73 14.38 -6.14
CA THR A 18 -3.87 15.74 -6.65
C THR A 18 -2.52 16.38 -6.98
N LEU A 19 -2.52 17.55 -7.61
CA LEU A 19 -1.30 18.32 -7.84
C LEU A 19 -0.59 18.70 -6.52
N GLU A 20 -1.37 18.87 -5.45
CA GLU A 20 -0.92 19.17 -4.09
C GLU A 20 -0.44 17.91 -3.33
N LYS A 21 -0.31 16.77 -4.02
CA LYS A 21 0.05 15.47 -3.45
C LYS A 21 -0.95 14.95 -2.42
N GLN A 22 -2.23 15.26 -2.55
CA GLN A 22 -3.27 14.77 -1.65
C GLN A 22 -4.07 13.63 -2.26
N ASN A 23 -4.81 12.86 -1.46
CA ASN A 23 -5.70 11.83 -1.99
C ASN A 23 -6.84 12.46 -2.78
N ALA A 24 -6.93 12.19 -4.08
CA ALA A 24 -7.95 12.82 -4.93
C ALA A 24 -9.37 12.31 -4.67
N LEU A 25 -9.50 11.14 -4.02
CA LEU A 25 -10.76 10.44 -3.79
C LEU A 25 -10.95 10.12 -2.31
N ASP A 26 -12.21 9.94 -1.92
CA ASP A 26 -12.57 9.36 -0.63
C ASP A 26 -12.03 7.92 -0.52
N ILE A 27 -11.58 7.56 0.68
CA ILE A 27 -11.06 6.24 1.01
C ILE A 27 -12.05 5.54 1.93
N TYR A 28 -12.46 4.34 1.54
CA TYR A 28 -13.41 3.52 2.27
C TYR A 28 -12.73 2.24 2.77
N CYS A 29 -13.35 1.61 3.76
CA CYS A 29 -12.93 0.30 4.23
C CYS A 29 -12.84 -0.70 3.05
N PRO A 30 -11.75 -1.47 2.95
CA PRO A 30 -11.56 -2.41 1.85
C PRO A 30 -12.63 -3.51 1.84
N GLN A 31 -13.10 -3.92 3.03
CA GLN A 31 -14.09 -4.98 3.18
C GLN A 31 -15.37 -4.66 2.37
N SER A 32 -15.71 -5.56 1.45
CA SER A 32 -16.78 -5.35 0.46
C SER A 32 -18.15 -5.12 1.09
N SER A 33 -18.42 -5.77 2.22
CA SER A 33 -19.67 -5.66 2.97
C SER A 33 -19.73 -4.48 3.94
N CYS A 34 -18.60 -3.82 4.23
CA CYS A 34 -18.53 -2.74 5.21
C CYS A 34 -18.59 -1.36 4.56
N LYS A 35 -17.58 -1.06 3.71
CA LYS A 35 -17.44 0.24 3.02
C LYS A 35 -17.64 1.47 3.92
N CYS A 36 -17.29 1.39 5.21
CA CYS A 36 -17.24 2.54 6.12
C CYS A 36 -16.29 3.62 5.54
N LEU A 37 -16.67 4.91 5.59
CA LEU A 37 -15.80 6.01 5.13
C LEU A 37 -14.62 6.15 6.10
N ILE A 38 -13.39 6.08 5.61
CA ILE A 38 -12.16 6.17 6.41
C ILE A 38 -11.56 7.58 6.34
N LEU A 39 -11.44 8.11 5.12
CA LEU A 39 -10.79 9.41 4.87
C LEU A 39 -11.48 10.11 3.70
N ARG A 40 -11.81 11.39 3.84
CA ARG A 40 -12.34 12.19 2.73
C ARG A 40 -11.25 12.58 1.73
N ALA A 41 -11.64 12.88 0.50
CA ALA A 41 -10.76 13.45 -0.52
C ALA A 41 -10.06 14.72 0.00
N ASN A 42 -8.83 14.93 -0.47
CA ASN A 42 -7.97 16.10 -0.22
C ASN A 42 -7.54 16.29 1.24
N VAL A 43 -7.49 15.20 2.03
CA VAL A 43 -7.14 15.26 3.46
C VAL A 43 -5.74 14.69 3.71
N GLY A 44 -5.47 13.48 3.23
CA GLY A 44 -4.19 12.81 3.38
C GLY A 44 -3.17 13.29 2.36
N THR A 45 -1.93 13.51 2.79
CA THR A 45 -0.79 13.81 1.90
C THR A 45 -0.02 12.54 1.57
N LEU A 46 0.26 12.29 0.29
CA LEU A 46 1.07 11.16 -0.14
C LEU A 46 2.50 11.30 0.35
N VAL A 47 2.99 10.28 1.06
CA VAL A 47 4.40 10.15 1.46
C VAL A 47 4.91 8.77 1.10
N GLU A 48 6.18 8.69 0.72
CA GLU A 48 6.83 7.43 0.38
C GLU A 48 7.80 7.03 1.49
N ARG A 49 7.78 5.75 1.87
CA ARG A 49 8.64 5.18 2.91
C ARG A 49 9.29 3.89 2.40
N PRO A 50 10.52 3.56 2.81
CA PRO A 50 11.08 2.24 2.56
C PRO A 50 10.21 1.15 3.17
N LYS A 51 9.88 0.09 2.42
CA LYS A 51 9.08 -1.04 2.92
C LYS A 51 9.64 -1.63 4.22
N ASP A 52 10.96 -1.67 4.36
CA ASP A 52 11.63 -2.25 5.53
C ASP A 52 11.38 -1.48 6.83
N LYS A 53 10.93 -0.22 6.76
CA LYS A 53 10.58 0.59 7.94
C LYS A 53 9.16 0.33 8.43
N LEU A 54 8.39 -0.53 7.75
CA LEU A 54 7.02 -0.86 8.09
C LEU A 54 6.91 -2.34 8.40
N ILE A 55 7.08 -2.64 9.68
CA ILE A 55 6.78 -3.96 10.20
C ILE A 55 5.29 -3.96 10.53
N LEU A 56 4.46 -4.29 9.55
CA LEU A 56 3.09 -4.72 9.82
C LEU A 56 3.16 -6.13 10.44
N PRO A 57 2.37 -6.44 11.48
CA PRO A 57 2.31 -7.79 12.02
C PRO A 57 1.93 -8.74 10.88
N LYS A 58 2.63 -9.86 10.73
CA LYS A 58 2.33 -10.85 9.70
C LYS A 58 0.93 -11.41 9.94
N GLY A 59 -0.06 -10.86 9.25
CA GLY A 59 -1.46 -11.22 9.42
C GLY A 59 -2.32 -10.53 8.38
N GLN A 60 -2.65 -11.28 7.33
CA GLN A 60 -3.53 -10.97 6.20
C GLN A 60 -2.89 -10.27 4.99
N ASN A 61 -3.23 -10.84 3.83
CA ASN A 61 -2.54 -10.78 2.55
C ASN A 61 -2.80 -9.42 1.86
N LEU A 62 -1.82 -8.52 1.86
CA LEU A 62 -1.72 -7.53 0.78
C LEU A 62 -1.16 -8.28 -0.41
N THR A 63 -2.04 -8.75 -1.29
CA THR A 63 -1.70 -9.46 -2.53
C THR A 63 -0.60 -8.69 -3.27
N GLN A 64 0.53 -9.36 -3.42
CA GLN A 64 1.60 -8.97 -4.34
C GLN A 64 1.04 -9.00 -5.76
N THR A 65 0.66 -7.84 -6.29
CA THR A 65 0.58 -7.57 -7.73
C THR A 65 1.88 -6.85 -8.11
N SER A 66 2.73 -7.25 -9.06
CA SER A 66 2.75 -8.34 -10.02
C SER A 66 4.21 -8.44 -10.50
N GLU A 67 4.66 -9.63 -10.90
CA GLU A 67 5.47 -9.77 -12.12
C GLU A 67 5.19 -11.17 -12.68
N VAL A 68 4.26 -11.21 -13.63
CA VAL A 68 4.10 -12.32 -14.56
C VAL A 68 5.24 -12.17 -15.57
N LEU A 69 6.12 -13.16 -15.63
CA LEU A 69 6.83 -13.44 -16.86
C LEU A 69 6.76 -14.95 -17.11
N GLU A 70 5.85 -15.32 -18.02
CA GLU A 70 5.94 -16.57 -18.74
C GLU A 70 7.31 -16.64 -19.42
N THR A 71 8.04 -17.73 -19.25
CA THR A 71 8.83 -18.28 -20.35
C THR A 71 9.02 -19.78 -20.14
N SER A 72 8.29 -20.53 -20.96
CA SER A 72 8.69 -21.78 -21.63
C SER A 72 9.98 -22.46 -21.15
N GLU A 73 9.82 -23.67 -20.62
CA GLU A 73 10.90 -24.65 -20.45
C GLU A 73 11.41 -25.13 -21.82
N THR A 74 12.54 -24.61 -22.27
CA THR A 74 13.46 -25.37 -23.12
C THR A 74 14.90 -25.06 -22.69
N ASN A 75 15.55 -26.00 -22.02
CA ASN A 75 17.01 -25.98 -21.82
C ASN A 75 17.64 -27.14 -22.59
N GLY A 76 18.31 -26.79 -23.68
CA GLY A 76 19.39 -27.55 -24.31
C GLY A 76 20.68 -26.72 -24.32
N THR A 77 21.61 -27.10 -23.42
CA THR A 77 23.07 -27.24 -23.61
C THR A 77 23.96 -26.09 -24.12
N ILE A 78 24.78 -25.55 -23.19
CA ILE A 78 26.24 -25.24 -23.17
C ILE A 78 26.87 -24.24 -24.18
N GLY A 79 27.65 -23.28 -23.61
CA GLY A 79 28.86 -22.68 -24.21
C GLY A 79 29.12 -21.23 -23.73
N LYS A 80 29.99 -21.00 -22.75
CA LYS A 80 31.40 -20.54 -22.86
C LYS A 80 31.62 -19.01 -23.02
N ASP A 81 32.28 -18.47 -21.98
CA ASP A 81 33.40 -17.51 -22.00
C ASP A 81 33.15 -15.98 -22.08
N VAL A 82 33.43 -15.32 -20.93
CA VAL A 82 34.06 -14.00 -20.72
C VAL A 82 33.31 -12.71 -21.13
N ALA A 83 32.75 -12.01 -20.15
CA ALA A 83 33.21 -10.68 -19.71
C ALA A 83 32.36 -10.17 -18.53
N LYS A 84 33.05 -9.47 -17.65
CA LYS A 84 32.66 -9.05 -16.32
C LYS A 84 31.88 -7.75 -16.40
N GLU A 85 30.61 -7.75 -15.99
CA GLU A 85 30.01 -6.53 -15.44
C GLU A 85 28.97 -6.86 -14.37
N SER A 86 29.19 -6.18 -13.26
CA SER A 86 28.56 -6.33 -11.96
C SER A 86 27.05 -6.16 -12.08
N ILE A 87 26.28 -7.23 -11.91
CA ILE A 87 24.88 -7.08 -11.49
C ILE A 87 24.94 -6.68 -10.03
N GLU A 88 25.13 -5.38 -9.81
CA GLU A 88 24.83 -4.76 -8.53
C GLU A 88 23.37 -5.12 -8.21
N LYS A 89 23.19 -6.05 -7.27
CA LYS A 89 22.00 -6.09 -6.44
C LYS A 89 21.96 -4.78 -5.67
N SER A 90 21.58 -3.71 -6.35
CA SER A 90 21.12 -2.50 -5.74
C SER A 90 19.90 -2.92 -4.94
N ASN A 91 20.10 -3.08 -3.63
CA ASN A 91 19.03 -3.11 -2.66
C ASN A 91 18.39 -1.72 -2.67
N SER A 92 17.71 -1.40 -3.78
CA SER A 92 16.83 -0.25 -3.85
C SER A 92 15.69 -0.60 -2.90
N SER A 93 15.75 -0.05 -1.69
CA SER A 93 14.71 -0.24 -0.69
C SER A 93 13.39 0.17 -1.34
N GLN A 94 12.59 -0.82 -1.75
CA GLN A 94 11.40 -0.57 -2.54
C GLN A 94 10.50 0.36 -1.72
N LEU A 95 10.17 1.52 -2.28
CA LEU A 95 9.34 2.50 -1.59
C LEU A 95 7.88 2.05 -1.63
N GLN A 96 7.12 2.41 -0.59
CA GLN A 96 5.69 2.23 -0.50
C GLN A 96 5.03 3.57 -0.14
N GLY A 97 3.91 3.88 -0.78
CA GLY A 97 3.15 5.10 -0.57
C GLY A 97 2.15 4.98 0.60
N PHE A 98 1.97 6.07 1.34
CA PHE A 98 1.03 6.19 2.46
C PHE A 98 0.33 7.54 2.42
N TRP A 99 -0.89 7.58 2.93
CA TRP A 99 -1.58 8.82 3.24
C TRP A 99 -1.19 9.26 4.65
N ARG A 100 -0.37 10.31 4.73
CA ARG A 100 -0.02 10.95 6.00
C ARG A 100 -1.11 11.95 6.36
N LEU A 101 -1.65 11.83 7.56
CA LEU A 101 -2.51 12.82 8.18
C LEU A 101 -1.72 13.56 9.26
N THR A 102 -2.03 14.84 9.48
CA THR A 102 -1.43 15.66 10.54
C THR A 102 -2.26 15.65 11.82
N ASP A 103 -3.53 15.25 11.74
CA ASP A 103 -4.48 15.22 12.84
C ASP A 103 -5.25 13.89 12.82
N LEU A 104 -5.49 13.33 14.00
CA LEU A 104 -6.28 12.12 14.19
C LEU A 104 -7.77 12.37 13.92
N MET A 105 -8.24 13.60 14.15
CA MET A 105 -9.64 13.98 13.90
C MET A 105 -9.98 14.10 12.42
N ALA A 106 -8.99 13.97 11.54
CA ALA A 106 -9.18 13.98 10.09
C ALA A 106 -9.66 12.63 9.54
N PHE A 107 -9.63 11.57 10.35
CA PHE A 107 -10.29 10.30 10.02
C PHE A 107 -11.78 10.34 10.36
N GLU A 108 -12.58 9.61 9.60
CA GLU A 108 -14.03 9.52 9.81
C GLU A 108 -14.40 8.32 10.69
N ASN A 109 -14.14 7.07 10.25
CA ASN A 109 -14.58 5.85 10.94
C ASN A 109 -13.43 4.86 11.16
N ILE A 110 -12.46 5.22 12.01
CA ILE A 110 -11.35 4.32 12.38
C ILE A 110 -11.38 3.93 13.87
N GLY A 111 -10.87 2.73 14.15
CA GLY A 111 -10.47 2.27 15.47
C GLY A 111 -8.95 2.21 15.60
N PHE A 112 -8.47 2.13 16.85
CA PHE A 112 -7.04 2.00 17.16
C PHE A 112 -6.77 0.74 17.97
N SER A 113 -5.64 0.09 17.70
CA SER A 113 -5.17 -1.02 18.52
C SER A 113 -4.75 -0.55 19.92
N LYS A 114 -4.53 -1.53 20.81
CA LYS A 114 -3.71 -1.30 22.00
C LYS A 114 -2.32 -0.83 21.56
N THR A 115 -1.71 0.02 22.39
CA THR A 115 -0.34 0.46 22.16
C THR A 115 0.59 -0.73 22.34
N ILE A 116 1.46 -0.98 21.37
CA ILE A 116 2.55 -1.95 21.51
C ILE A 116 3.59 -1.34 22.44
N ILE A 117 3.87 -1.99 23.56
CA ILE A 117 4.65 -1.39 24.64
C ILE A 117 6.11 -1.18 24.22
N GLU A 118 6.69 -2.10 23.43
CA GLU A 118 8.10 -2.00 23.02
C GLU A 118 8.35 -0.88 22.00
N THR A 119 7.35 -0.55 21.16
CA THR A 119 7.51 0.39 20.04
C THR A 119 6.72 1.69 20.21
N GLY A 120 5.74 1.72 21.11
CA GLY A 120 4.79 2.83 21.26
C GLY A 120 3.76 2.95 20.12
N ILE A 121 3.76 2.02 19.16
CA ILE A 121 2.92 2.09 17.95
C ILE A 121 1.49 1.62 18.25
N LYS A 122 0.51 2.28 17.62
CA LYS A 122 -0.86 1.81 17.49
C LYS A 122 -1.18 1.60 16.01
N TYR A 123 -1.81 0.49 15.68
CA TYR A 123 -2.35 0.26 14.34
C TYR A 123 -3.78 0.78 14.24
N ILE A 124 -4.20 1.07 13.02
CA ILE A 124 -5.57 1.50 12.71
C ILE A 124 -6.39 0.35 12.12
N CYS A 125 -7.68 0.33 12.40
CA CYS A 125 -8.66 -0.60 11.79
C CYS A 125 -9.94 0.18 11.40
N CYS A 126 -10.82 -0.38 10.57
CA CYS A 126 -12.16 0.22 10.37
C CYS A 126 -12.96 0.09 11.67
N ALA A 127 -13.63 1.17 12.07
CA ALA A 127 -14.43 1.20 13.30
C ALA A 127 -15.61 0.21 13.28
N ASP A 128 -16.20 -0.04 12.11
CA ASP A 128 -17.44 -0.84 12.02
C ASP A 128 -17.18 -2.35 11.98
N CYS A 129 -16.14 -2.78 11.25
CA CYS A 129 -15.88 -4.21 11.00
C CYS A 129 -14.57 -4.72 11.58
N ASN A 130 -13.79 -3.87 12.27
CA ASN A 130 -12.49 -4.18 12.85
C ASN A 130 -11.44 -4.74 11.87
N THR A 131 -11.65 -4.59 10.55
CA THR A 131 -10.66 -4.97 9.54
C THR A 131 -9.45 -4.06 9.67
N GLY A 132 -8.27 -4.65 9.79
CA GLY A 132 -6.98 -3.95 9.85
C GLY A 132 -5.82 -4.95 9.99
N PRO A 133 -4.57 -4.45 10.07
CA PRO A 133 -4.19 -3.04 10.01
C PRO A 133 -4.51 -2.41 8.64
N LEU A 134 -5.11 -1.21 8.65
CA LEU A 134 -5.38 -0.40 7.45
C LEU A 134 -4.17 0.48 7.09
#